data_AF-C8P607-F1
#
_entry.id   AF-C8P607-F1
#
_cell.length_a   1.000
_cell.length_b   1.000
_cell.length_c   1.000
_cell.angle_alpha   90.00
_cell.angle_beta   90.00
_cell.angle_gamma   90.00
#
_symmetry.space_group_name_H-M   'P 1'
#
loop_
_entity.id
_entity.type
_entity.pdbx_description
1 polymer ?
#
loop_
_entity_poly.entity_id
_entity_poly.type
_entity_poly.pdbx_seq_one_letter_code
_entity_poly.pdbx_strand_id
1 'polypeptide(L)'
;MQVRESNIHIKRNFAKWQAFLKKTGITEFSPKETQQVERTFVWEADGEIMATGSIAGRVLKYIAVCSKVKGHGETFNQLVSKLVSEAATMGRFHLFVFTKPQYVQSFGFVGFHALAVVDDGAIMESGTPDVHDYIQDLPHFADQDDSQIAGIVMNANPFTNGHRYLVEQASKENDHVYVFVVSQEASLFTASERYQLVQAGCADLDNVTVVPGGDYMVSYATFPAYFLKDDQNVAHFQAALDATLFKEQIAAPLNITRRYVGSEPFSPTTDIYNQELTRVLPPEVEVKVLDRAANADQDVISATKVRAAIANDELAVVQKYVPQTTRSFIQNHWSDLRARIKEGSLE
;
A
#
# COMPACT_ATOMS: atom_id res chain seq x y z
N MET A 1 30.56 -20.68 -5.10
CA MET A 1 30.35 -19.24 -4.84
C MET A 1 30.35 -19.03 -3.33
N GLN A 2 31.00 -17.99 -2.83
CA GLN A 2 30.96 -17.65 -1.41
C GLN A 2 29.77 -16.73 -1.14
N VAL A 3 28.95 -17.05 -0.14
CA VAL A 3 27.86 -16.17 0.31
C VAL A 3 28.36 -15.33 1.47
N ARG A 4 28.15 -14.01 1.42
CA ARG A 4 28.44 -13.13 2.55
C ARG A 4 27.42 -12.01 2.67
N GLU A 5 27.24 -11.53 3.88
CA GLU A 5 26.53 -10.29 4.14
C GLU A 5 27.40 -9.09 3.72
N SER A 6 26.78 -8.11 3.07
CA SER A 6 27.41 -6.89 2.58
C SER A 6 26.66 -5.69 3.11
N ASN A 7 27.27 -4.92 4.00
CA ASN A 7 26.69 -3.67 4.47
C ASN A 7 26.74 -2.62 3.35
N ILE A 8 25.59 -2.36 2.71
CA ILE A 8 25.46 -1.40 1.60
C ILE A 8 25.43 0.05 2.05
N HIS A 9 25.38 0.34 3.35
CA HIS A 9 25.52 1.70 3.88
C HIS A 9 26.98 2.18 3.90
N ILE A 10 27.93 1.26 3.63
CA ILE A 10 29.34 1.60 3.39
C ILE A 10 29.54 1.95 1.91
N LYS A 11 29.99 3.18 1.64
CA LYS A 11 30.17 3.75 0.28
C LYS A 11 30.86 2.81 -0.71
N ARG A 12 31.93 2.11 -0.29
CA ARG A 12 32.65 1.16 -1.16
C ARG A 12 31.80 -0.05 -1.55
N ASN A 13 31.08 -0.62 -0.58
CA ASN A 13 30.21 -1.77 -0.81
C ASN A 13 29.01 -1.36 -1.67
N PHE A 14 28.41 -0.20 -1.39
CA PHE A 14 27.34 0.38 -2.19
C PHE A 14 27.75 0.51 -3.65
N ALA A 15 28.91 1.11 -3.93
CA ALA A 15 29.39 1.29 -5.30
C ALA A 15 29.57 -0.04 -6.05
N LYS A 16 30.13 -1.06 -5.38
CA LYS A 16 30.30 -2.40 -5.97
C LYS A 16 28.96 -3.08 -6.26
N TRP A 17 28.05 -3.03 -5.29
CA TRP A 17 26.70 -3.59 -5.38
C TRP A 17 25.85 -2.89 -6.45
N GLN A 18 25.86 -1.57 -6.48
CA GLN A 18 25.19 -0.75 -7.48
C GLN A 18 25.72 -1.03 -8.89
N ALA A 19 27.04 -1.15 -9.06
CA ALA A 19 27.64 -1.48 -10.35
C ALA A 19 27.22 -2.85 -10.85
N PHE A 20 27.00 -3.82 -9.95
CA PHE A 20 26.44 -5.12 -10.31
C PHE A 20 24.97 -5.00 -10.74
N LEU A 21 24.11 -4.37 -9.93
CA LEU A 21 22.68 -4.24 -10.20
C LEU A 21 22.37 -3.47 -11.49
N LYS A 22 23.19 -2.46 -11.82
CA LYS A 22 23.08 -1.76 -13.11
C LYS A 22 23.30 -2.69 -14.31
N LYS A 23 24.22 -3.66 -14.19
CA LYS A 23 24.46 -4.67 -15.25
C LYS A 23 23.29 -5.64 -15.40
N THR A 24 22.46 -5.81 -14.36
CA THR A 24 21.26 -6.65 -14.38
C THR A 24 19.99 -5.86 -14.71
N GLY A 25 20.12 -4.57 -15.05
CA GLY A 25 19.01 -3.72 -15.49
C GLY A 25 18.23 -3.04 -14.36
N ILE A 26 18.75 -3.03 -13.14
CA ILE A 26 18.22 -2.24 -12.02
C ILE A 26 19.04 -0.95 -11.93
N THR A 27 18.41 0.19 -12.21
CA THR A 27 19.10 1.49 -12.31
C THR A 27 18.75 2.46 -11.19
N GLU A 28 17.67 2.20 -10.45
CA GLU A 28 17.15 3.11 -9.43
C GLU A 28 17.60 2.74 -8.02
N PHE A 29 18.18 3.74 -7.35
CA PHE A 29 18.82 3.60 -6.03
C PHE A 29 18.55 4.83 -5.15
N SER A 30 17.30 5.33 -5.17
CA SER A 30 16.94 6.52 -4.40
C SER A 30 17.29 6.32 -2.91
N PRO A 31 17.65 7.38 -2.18
CA PRO A 31 17.87 7.30 -0.74
C PRO A 31 16.65 6.73 0.00
N LYS A 32 15.44 7.07 -0.44
CA LYS A 32 14.17 6.56 0.11
C LYS A 32 14.11 5.03 0.06
N GLU A 33 14.54 4.41 -1.04
CA GLU A 33 14.57 2.95 -1.17
C GLU A 33 15.75 2.30 -0.44
N THR A 34 16.94 2.88 -0.57
CA THR A 34 18.19 2.24 -0.10
C THR A 34 18.43 2.40 1.39
N GLN A 35 17.95 3.46 2.03
CA GLN A 35 18.07 3.65 3.49
C GLN A 35 17.22 2.66 4.29
N GLN A 36 16.13 2.16 3.72
CA GLN A 36 15.25 1.16 4.35
C GLN A 36 15.85 -0.26 4.32
N VAL A 37 16.93 -0.48 3.55
CA VAL A 37 17.56 -1.79 3.45
C VAL A 37 18.33 -2.08 4.73
N GLU A 38 17.93 -3.13 5.42
CA GLU A 38 18.53 -3.54 6.68
C GLU A 38 19.68 -4.51 6.45
N ARG A 39 19.51 -5.45 5.51
CA ARG A 39 20.49 -6.51 5.23
C ARG A 39 20.58 -6.80 3.75
N THR A 40 21.79 -7.06 3.27
CA THR A 40 22.05 -7.42 1.88
C THR A 40 23.03 -8.58 1.83
N PHE A 41 22.73 -9.59 1.02
CA PHE A 41 23.59 -10.73 0.78
C PHE A 41 24.13 -10.69 -0.65
N VAL A 42 25.37 -11.13 -0.81
CA VAL A 42 26.04 -11.25 -2.11
C VAL A 42 26.66 -12.64 -2.25
N TRP A 43 26.50 -13.22 -3.43
CA TRP A 43 27.23 -14.41 -3.87
C TRP A 43 28.41 -13.90 -4.68
N GLU A 44 29.63 -14.22 -4.25
CA GLU A 44 30.84 -13.80 -4.93
C GLU A 44 31.61 -14.99 -5.52
N ALA A 45 32.20 -14.75 -6.69
CA ALA A 45 33.17 -15.62 -7.34
C ALA A 45 34.27 -14.74 -7.92
N ASP A 46 35.54 -15.10 -7.70
CA ASP A 46 36.72 -14.38 -8.23
C ASP A 46 36.72 -12.86 -7.94
N GLY A 47 36.16 -12.47 -6.78
CA GLY A 47 36.04 -11.07 -6.38
C GLY A 47 34.92 -10.29 -7.05
N GLU A 48 34.13 -10.89 -7.94
CA GLU A 48 32.96 -10.31 -8.58
C GLU A 48 31.66 -10.75 -7.90
N ILE A 49 30.65 -9.86 -7.87
CA ILE A 49 29.30 -10.21 -7.42
C ILE A 49 28.61 -10.96 -8.56
N MET A 50 28.11 -12.16 -8.24
CA MET A 50 27.40 -13.05 -9.16
C MET A 50 25.90 -13.06 -8.87
N ALA A 51 25.47 -12.83 -7.63
CA ALA A 51 24.08 -12.64 -7.27
C ALA A 51 23.96 -11.75 -6.02
N THR A 52 22.82 -11.09 -5.85
CA THR A 52 22.53 -10.29 -4.65
C THR A 52 21.04 -10.22 -4.37
N GLY A 53 20.69 -9.96 -3.11
CA GLY A 53 19.35 -9.62 -2.68
C GLY A 53 19.37 -8.99 -1.30
N SER A 54 18.33 -8.23 -1.01
CA SER A 54 18.24 -7.36 0.16
C SER A 54 16.91 -7.53 0.89
N ILE A 55 16.92 -7.24 2.18
CA ILE A 55 15.74 -7.24 3.06
C ILE A 55 15.52 -5.80 3.54
N ALA A 56 14.30 -5.29 3.34
CA ALA A 56 13.83 -4.00 3.83
C ALA A 56 12.46 -4.20 4.49
N GLY A 57 12.43 -4.28 5.82
CA GLY A 57 11.24 -4.69 6.56
C GLY A 57 10.79 -6.09 6.12
N ARG A 58 9.54 -6.21 5.67
CA ARG A 58 8.98 -7.46 5.13
C ARG A 58 9.11 -7.58 3.61
N VAL A 59 9.79 -6.65 2.95
CA VAL A 59 9.95 -6.66 1.50
C VAL A 59 11.33 -7.16 1.12
N LEU A 60 11.38 -8.18 0.25
CA LEU A 60 12.60 -8.58 -0.41
C LEU A 60 12.85 -7.68 -1.62
N LYS A 61 14.00 -7.01 -1.66
CA LYS A 61 14.36 -6.01 -2.68
C LYS A 61 15.68 -6.34 -3.35
N TYR A 62 15.92 -5.71 -4.50
CA TYR A 62 17.21 -5.72 -5.21
C TYR A 62 17.75 -7.13 -5.50
N ILE A 63 16.85 -8.05 -5.83
CA ILE A 63 17.19 -9.43 -6.18
C ILE A 63 17.68 -9.48 -7.63
N ALA A 64 18.89 -9.98 -7.83
CA ALA A 64 19.44 -10.19 -9.16
C ALA A 64 20.50 -11.31 -9.19
N VAL A 65 20.54 -12.04 -10.31
CA VAL A 65 21.53 -13.08 -10.59
C VAL A 65 22.18 -12.78 -11.94
N CYS A 66 23.51 -12.83 -11.99
CA CYS A 66 24.30 -12.58 -13.19
C CYS A 66 23.98 -13.60 -14.28
N SER A 67 23.78 -13.13 -15.52
CA SER A 67 23.52 -13.99 -16.67
C SER A 67 24.65 -14.98 -17.00
N LYS A 68 25.87 -14.74 -16.50
CA LYS A 68 27.03 -15.64 -16.67
C LYS A 68 26.99 -16.87 -15.76
N VAL A 69 26.11 -16.90 -14.77
CA VAL A 69 26.01 -18.01 -13.81
C VAL A 69 25.36 -19.22 -14.51
N LYS A 70 26.07 -20.36 -14.51
CA LYS A 70 25.47 -21.66 -14.87
C LYS A 70 24.46 -22.05 -13.80
N GLY A 71 23.28 -22.53 -14.19
CA GLY A 71 22.21 -22.82 -13.22
C GLY A 71 21.61 -21.54 -12.65
N HIS A 72 21.27 -20.58 -13.51
CA HIS A 72 20.70 -19.28 -13.12
C HIS A 72 19.49 -19.43 -12.18
N GLY A 73 18.55 -20.32 -12.53
CA GLY A 73 17.37 -20.60 -11.69
C GLY A 73 17.72 -21.25 -10.34
N GLU A 74 18.70 -22.15 -10.28
CA GLU A 74 19.15 -22.76 -9.02
C GLU A 74 19.76 -21.69 -8.09
N THR A 75 20.61 -20.82 -8.64
CA THR A 75 21.23 -19.73 -7.88
C THR A 75 20.18 -18.73 -7.40
N PHE A 76 19.18 -18.44 -8.23
CA PHE A 76 18.03 -17.62 -7.84
C PHE A 76 17.27 -18.24 -6.67
N ASN A 77 16.94 -19.53 -6.74
CA ASN A 77 16.21 -20.23 -5.68
C ASN A 77 16.99 -20.26 -4.37
N GLN A 78 18.31 -20.53 -4.42
CA GLN A 78 19.19 -20.49 -3.25
C GLN A 78 19.26 -19.09 -2.64
N LEU A 79 19.36 -18.05 -3.49
CA LEU A 79 19.37 -16.65 -3.07
C LEU A 79 18.07 -16.30 -2.32
N VAL A 80 16.91 -16.55 -2.93
CA VAL A 80 15.62 -16.22 -2.30
C VAL A 80 15.42 -17.02 -1.02
N SER A 81 15.74 -18.32 -1.01
CA SER A 81 15.63 -19.16 0.19
C SER A 81 16.50 -18.64 1.34
N LYS A 82 17.70 -18.14 1.05
CA LYS A 82 18.56 -17.50 2.06
C LYS A 82 17.93 -16.22 2.61
N LEU A 83 17.31 -15.39 1.77
CA LEU A 83 16.62 -14.18 2.22
C LEU A 83 15.41 -14.51 3.10
N VAL A 84 14.60 -15.50 2.71
CA VAL A 84 13.45 -15.97 3.50
C VAL A 84 13.91 -16.50 4.85
N SER A 85 14.94 -17.36 4.86
CA SER A 85 15.52 -17.88 6.10
C SER A 85 16.05 -16.77 6.99
N GLU A 86 16.67 -15.73 6.43
CA GLU A 86 17.17 -14.60 7.21
C GLU A 86 16.06 -13.70 7.72
N ALA A 87 15.00 -13.48 6.95
CA ALA A 87 13.85 -12.74 7.44
C ALA A 87 13.18 -13.47 8.61
N ALA A 88 13.11 -14.81 8.56
CA ALA A 88 12.64 -15.63 9.66
C ALA A 88 13.52 -15.54 10.91
N THR A 89 14.86 -15.47 10.80
CA THR A 89 15.74 -15.22 11.97
C THR A 89 15.52 -13.83 12.57
N MET A 90 15.00 -12.88 11.79
CA MET A 90 14.57 -11.55 12.22
C MET A 90 13.11 -11.52 12.73
N GLY A 91 12.46 -12.68 12.87
CA GLY A 91 11.07 -12.79 13.35
C GLY A 91 10.01 -12.40 12.32
N ARG A 92 10.35 -12.38 11.02
CA ARG A 92 9.44 -11.98 9.94
C ARG A 92 9.05 -13.21 9.14
N PHE A 93 7.79 -13.61 9.28
CA PHE A 93 7.24 -14.84 8.68
C PHE A 93 6.27 -14.57 7.54
N HIS A 94 5.91 -13.32 7.29
CA HIS A 94 5.14 -12.90 6.13
C HIS A 94 5.98 -11.90 5.33
N LEU A 95 6.18 -12.17 4.04
CA LEU A 95 7.09 -11.43 3.16
C LEU A 95 6.44 -11.08 1.84
N PHE A 96 6.83 -9.93 1.29
CA PHE A 96 6.43 -9.47 -0.03
C PHE A 96 7.63 -9.36 -0.96
N VAL A 97 7.37 -9.53 -2.25
CA VAL A 97 8.31 -9.16 -3.30
C VAL A 97 7.59 -8.45 -4.44
N PHE A 98 8.24 -7.40 -4.94
CA PHE A 98 7.83 -6.66 -6.12
C PHE A 98 8.83 -6.94 -7.23
N THR A 99 8.35 -7.46 -8.34
CA THR A 99 9.21 -8.02 -9.38
C THR A 99 8.63 -7.85 -10.77
N LYS A 100 9.41 -8.15 -11.80
CA LYS A 100 8.93 -8.20 -13.19
C LYS A 100 8.13 -9.48 -13.43
N PRO A 101 7.13 -9.49 -14.33
CA PRO A 101 6.27 -10.65 -14.56
C PRO A 101 7.05 -11.92 -14.94
N GLN A 102 8.15 -11.76 -15.70
CA GLN A 102 9.04 -12.85 -16.08
C GLN A 102 9.66 -13.64 -14.90
N TYR A 103 9.66 -13.08 -13.68
CA TYR A 103 10.20 -13.75 -12.49
C TYR A 103 9.13 -14.40 -11.59
N VAL A 104 7.83 -14.22 -11.90
CA VAL A 104 6.73 -14.75 -11.09
C VAL A 104 6.86 -16.26 -10.90
N GLN A 105 7.12 -17.01 -11.98
CA GLN A 105 7.30 -18.45 -11.90
C GLN A 105 8.49 -18.86 -11.03
N SER A 106 9.59 -18.09 -11.08
CA SER A 106 10.79 -18.38 -10.28
C SER A 106 10.54 -18.19 -8.78
N PHE A 107 9.81 -17.14 -8.42
CA PHE A 107 9.35 -16.92 -7.04
C PHE A 107 8.34 -17.99 -6.59
N GLY A 108 7.47 -18.45 -7.51
CA GLY A 108 6.58 -19.59 -7.29
C GLY A 108 7.29 -20.86 -6.79
N PHE A 109 8.44 -21.19 -7.36
CA PHE A 109 9.22 -22.38 -6.95
C PHE A 109 9.80 -22.30 -5.54
N VAL A 110 9.84 -21.12 -4.93
CA VAL A 110 10.34 -20.89 -3.57
C VAL A 110 9.25 -20.45 -2.60
N GLY A 111 7.99 -20.74 -2.94
CA GLY A 111 6.86 -20.60 -2.01
C GLY A 111 6.25 -19.21 -1.96
N PHE A 112 6.45 -18.38 -2.98
CA PHE A 112 5.69 -17.14 -3.16
C PHE A 112 4.50 -17.36 -4.09
N HIS A 113 3.36 -16.75 -3.79
CA HIS A 113 2.20 -16.70 -4.68
C HIS A 113 1.92 -15.28 -5.13
N ALA A 114 1.41 -15.14 -6.34
CA ALA A 114 1.11 -13.83 -6.90
C ALA A 114 -0.18 -13.29 -6.29
N LEU A 115 -0.13 -12.04 -5.85
CA LEU A 115 -1.29 -11.26 -5.41
C LEU A 115 -1.88 -10.45 -6.57
N ALA A 116 -1.03 -9.92 -7.44
CA ALA A 116 -1.42 -9.26 -8.67
C ALA A 116 -0.28 -9.27 -9.68
N VAL A 117 -0.62 -9.36 -10.96
CA VAL A 117 0.32 -9.28 -12.09
C VAL A 117 -0.22 -8.31 -13.13
N VAL A 118 0.58 -7.32 -13.50
CA VAL A 118 0.32 -6.37 -14.60
C VAL A 118 1.49 -6.40 -15.58
N ASP A 119 1.37 -5.69 -16.72
CA ASP A 119 2.34 -5.76 -17.82
C ASP A 119 3.80 -5.52 -17.40
N ASP A 120 4.03 -4.55 -16.51
CA ASP A 120 5.37 -4.13 -16.11
C ASP A 120 5.85 -4.73 -14.77
N GLY A 121 4.99 -5.43 -14.03
CA GLY A 121 5.36 -5.94 -12.72
C GLY A 121 4.31 -6.81 -12.02
N ALA A 122 4.73 -7.38 -10.89
CA ALA A 122 3.92 -8.22 -10.05
C ALA A 122 4.24 -7.96 -8.58
N ILE A 123 3.23 -8.13 -7.73
CA ILE A 123 3.38 -8.25 -6.29
C ILE A 123 3.06 -9.70 -5.91
N MET A 124 3.94 -10.28 -5.11
CA MET A 124 3.81 -11.64 -4.61
C MET A 124 4.08 -11.65 -3.11
N GLU A 125 3.47 -12.59 -2.41
CA GLU A 125 3.68 -12.79 -0.97
C GLU A 125 4.10 -14.22 -0.65
N SER A 126 4.62 -14.43 0.55
CA SER A 126 4.98 -15.75 1.08
C SER A 126 4.90 -15.77 2.60
N GLY A 127 4.41 -16.88 3.14
CA GLY A 127 4.31 -17.12 4.58
C GLY A 127 2.93 -16.80 5.15
N THR A 128 2.84 -16.58 6.46
CA THR A 128 1.56 -16.49 7.19
C THR A 128 1.59 -15.39 8.27
N PRO A 129 0.45 -14.75 8.61
CA PRO A 129 -0.82 -14.86 7.90
C PRO A 129 -0.74 -14.25 6.49
N ASP A 130 -1.43 -14.85 5.53
CA ASP A 130 -1.46 -14.46 4.12
C ASP A 130 -2.73 -13.68 3.75
N VAL A 131 -2.97 -13.41 2.46
CA VAL A 131 -4.15 -12.66 2.03
C VAL A 131 -5.45 -13.44 2.26
N HIS A 132 -5.40 -14.76 2.20
CA HIS A 132 -6.57 -15.62 2.45
C HIS A 132 -6.94 -15.59 3.92
N ASP A 133 -5.95 -15.67 4.82
CA ASP A 133 -6.15 -15.51 6.26
C ASP A 133 -6.78 -14.14 6.57
N TYR A 134 -6.26 -13.08 5.95
CA TYR A 134 -6.82 -11.73 6.11
C TYR A 134 -8.28 -11.65 5.65
N ILE A 135 -8.62 -12.21 4.49
CA ILE A 135 -10.00 -12.21 3.99
C ILE A 135 -10.93 -13.03 4.89
N GLN A 136 -10.47 -14.18 5.39
CA GLN A 136 -11.25 -15.02 6.31
C GLN A 136 -11.52 -14.36 7.66
N ASP A 137 -10.60 -13.51 8.12
CA ASP A 137 -10.75 -12.77 9.38
C ASP A 137 -11.70 -11.56 9.27
N LEU A 138 -12.10 -11.17 8.05
CA LEU A 138 -13.07 -10.09 7.87
C LEU A 138 -14.49 -10.56 8.22
N PRO A 139 -15.35 -9.67 8.75
CA PRO A 139 -16.77 -9.99 8.90
C PRO A 139 -17.39 -10.32 7.55
N HIS A 140 -18.15 -11.41 7.46
CA HIS A 140 -18.89 -11.79 6.26
C HIS A 140 -20.40 -11.66 6.48
N PHE A 141 -21.14 -11.39 5.40
CA PHE A 141 -22.60 -11.30 5.43
C PHE A 141 -23.25 -12.65 5.10
N ALA A 142 -24.38 -12.96 5.73
CA ALA A 142 -25.08 -14.23 5.51
C ALA A 142 -25.67 -14.35 4.09
N ASP A 143 -26.03 -13.21 3.49
CA ASP A 143 -26.59 -13.04 2.15
C ASP A 143 -25.56 -12.53 1.12
N GLN A 144 -24.26 -12.64 1.43
CA GLN A 144 -23.18 -12.03 0.65
C GLN A 144 -23.23 -12.31 -0.86
N ASP A 145 -23.60 -13.52 -1.26
CA ASP A 145 -23.64 -13.94 -2.68
C ASP A 145 -24.85 -13.35 -3.45
N ASP A 146 -25.91 -12.95 -2.74
CA ASP A 146 -27.16 -12.40 -3.31
C ASP A 146 -27.27 -10.88 -3.14
N SER A 147 -26.36 -10.27 -2.37
CA SER A 147 -26.33 -8.84 -2.07
C SER A 147 -25.51 -8.05 -3.09
N GLN A 148 -25.92 -6.79 -3.29
CA GLN A 148 -25.08 -5.80 -3.94
C GLN A 148 -24.11 -5.19 -2.92
N ILE A 149 -22.81 -5.47 -3.06
CA ILE A 149 -21.79 -5.07 -2.08
C ILE A 149 -20.82 -4.05 -2.67
N ALA A 150 -20.57 -2.99 -1.91
CA ALA A 150 -19.58 -1.98 -2.24
C ALA A 150 -18.35 -2.00 -1.33
N GLY A 151 -17.22 -1.57 -1.88
CA GLY A 151 -15.98 -1.34 -1.16
C GLY A 151 -15.53 0.11 -1.25
N ILE A 152 -15.06 0.67 -0.14
CA ILE A 152 -14.36 1.95 -0.05
C ILE A 152 -13.02 1.71 0.62
N VAL A 153 -11.91 2.23 0.06
CA VAL A 153 -10.64 2.35 0.77
C VAL A 153 -10.40 3.82 1.08
N MET A 154 -10.08 4.12 2.34
CA MET A 154 -9.74 5.49 2.73
C MET A 154 -8.60 5.51 3.73
N ASN A 155 -7.73 6.51 3.57
CA ASN A 155 -6.72 6.81 4.59
C ASN A 155 -7.34 7.50 5.80
N ALA A 156 -8.31 8.41 5.58
CA ALA A 156 -9.04 9.12 6.63
C ALA A 156 -8.14 9.81 7.67
N ASN A 157 -7.22 10.67 7.21
CA ASN A 157 -6.22 11.37 8.02
C ASN A 157 -6.51 12.89 8.18
N PRO A 158 -7.53 13.33 8.92
CA PRO A 158 -8.52 12.54 9.66
C PRO A 158 -9.78 12.18 8.83
N PHE A 159 -10.73 11.46 9.45
CA PHE A 159 -12.06 11.24 8.90
C PHE A 159 -12.84 12.57 8.83
N THR A 160 -13.37 12.93 7.66
CA THR A 160 -13.97 14.24 7.37
C THR A 160 -15.41 14.07 6.93
N ASN A 161 -16.16 15.16 6.83
CA ASN A 161 -17.51 15.16 6.26
C ASN A 161 -17.52 14.72 4.78
N GLY A 162 -16.41 14.89 4.06
CA GLY A 162 -16.25 14.36 2.70
C GLY A 162 -16.15 12.83 2.68
N HIS A 163 -15.37 12.24 3.60
CA HIS A 163 -15.32 10.78 3.76
C HIS A 163 -16.68 10.23 4.18
N ARG A 164 -17.34 10.88 5.15
CA ARG A 164 -18.70 10.52 5.59
C ARG A 164 -19.70 10.54 4.44
N TYR A 165 -19.70 11.60 3.63
CA TYR A 165 -20.56 11.71 2.45
C TYR A 165 -20.35 10.55 1.47
N LEU A 166 -19.09 10.18 1.18
CA LEU A 166 -18.76 9.05 0.31
C LEU A 166 -19.38 7.73 0.82
N VAL A 167 -19.25 7.47 2.12
CA VAL A 167 -19.84 6.29 2.76
C VAL A 167 -21.37 6.32 2.70
N GLU A 168 -21.99 7.48 2.97
CA GLU A 168 -23.44 7.62 2.91
C GLU A 168 -24.02 7.39 1.51
N GLN A 169 -23.33 7.82 0.45
CA GLN A 169 -23.78 7.54 -0.92
C GLN A 169 -23.65 6.04 -1.25
N ALA A 170 -22.54 5.41 -0.88
CA ALA A 170 -22.39 3.96 -1.08
C ALA A 170 -23.45 3.18 -0.29
N SER A 171 -23.70 3.53 0.97
CA SER A 171 -24.67 2.88 1.84
C SER A 171 -26.10 2.95 1.30
N LYS A 172 -26.48 4.05 0.63
CA LYS A 172 -27.82 4.21 0.02
C LYS A 172 -28.05 3.34 -1.22
N GLU A 173 -26.98 2.99 -1.93
CA GLU A 173 -27.05 2.34 -3.24
C GLU A 173 -26.74 0.84 -3.19
N ASN A 174 -26.36 0.29 -2.04
CA ASN A 174 -25.87 -1.07 -1.87
C ASN A 174 -26.47 -1.71 -0.61
N ASP A 175 -26.61 -3.03 -0.62
CA ASP A 175 -27.12 -3.78 0.53
C ASP A 175 -26.10 -3.79 1.65
N HIS A 176 -24.80 -3.94 1.34
CA HIS A 176 -23.69 -3.87 2.28
C HIS A 176 -22.53 -3.02 1.76
N VAL A 177 -21.78 -2.39 2.67
CA VAL A 177 -20.58 -1.61 2.34
C VAL A 177 -19.42 -1.97 3.26
N TYR A 178 -18.31 -2.44 2.68
CA TYR A 178 -17.03 -2.52 3.37
C TYR A 178 -16.28 -1.19 3.28
N VAL A 179 -15.86 -0.67 4.43
CA VAL A 179 -14.97 0.50 4.52
C VAL A 179 -13.62 0.04 5.06
N PHE A 180 -12.64 -0.11 4.17
CA PHE A 180 -11.28 -0.48 4.48
C PHE A 180 -10.47 0.76 4.89
N VAL A 181 -9.93 0.75 6.10
CA VAL A 181 -9.09 1.84 6.61
C VAL A 181 -7.61 1.48 6.44
N VAL A 182 -6.88 2.28 5.67
CA VAL A 182 -5.44 2.07 5.42
C VAL A 182 -4.67 2.00 6.75
N SER A 183 -3.81 0.99 6.91
CA SER A 183 -3.15 0.69 8.20
C SER A 183 -1.75 1.30 8.35
N GLN A 184 -1.27 2.10 7.39
CA GLN A 184 0.06 2.71 7.46
C GLN A 184 0.16 3.81 8.54
N GLU A 185 1.24 3.83 9.33
CA GLU A 185 1.44 4.76 10.45
C GLU A 185 2.09 6.12 10.07
N ALA A 186 2.20 6.42 8.78
CA ALA A 186 2.96 7.58 8.29
C ALA A 186 2.14 8.88 8.24
N SER A 187 1.43 9.24 9.33
CA SER A 187 0.56 10.42 9.32
C SER A 187 0.30 11.09 10.67
N LEU A 188 -0.28 12.30 10.63
CA LEU A 188 -0.68 13.07 11.81
C LEU A 188 -1.56 12.28 12.82
N PHE A 189 -2.51 11.51 12.28
CA PHE A 189 -3.35 10.58 13.04
C PHE A 189 -2.78 9.17 12.88
N THR A 190 -2.62 8.42 13.97
CA THR A 190 -2.13 7.03 13.93
C THR A 190 -3.14 6.12 13.22
N ALA A 191 -2.71 4.95 12.73
CA ALA A 191 -3.64 4.04 12.04
C ALA A 191 -4.80 3.61 12.96
N SER A 192 -4.51 3.37 14.24
CA SER A 192 -5.52 3.09 15.25
C SER A 192 -6.50 4.25 15.45
N GLU A 193 -6.01 5.49 15.51
CA GLU A 193 -6.87 6.67 15.65
C GLU A 193 -7.77 6.83 14.42
N ARG A 194 -7.22 6.68 13.20
CA ARG A 194 -8.01 6.76 11.97
C ARG A 194 -9.09 5.68 11.91
N TYR A 195 -8.75 4.44 12.23
CA TYR A 195 -9.72 3.34 12.29
C TYR A 195 -10.87 3.64 13.25
N GLN A 196 -10.56 4.06 14.49
CA GLN A 196 -11.57 4.41 15.49
C GLN A 196 -12.46 5.58 15.05
N LEU A 197 -11.88 6.60 14.40
CA LEU A 197 -12.63 7.74 13.89
C LEU A 197 -13.59 7.38 12.76
N VAL A 198 -13.16 6.52 11.84
CA VAL A 198 -14.02 6.01 10.75
C VAL A 198 -15.13 5.13 11.33
N GLN A 199 -14.80 4.20 12.24
CA GLN A 199 -15.76 3.32 12.89
C GLN A 199 -16.83 4.13 13.65
N ALA A 200 -16.43 5.04 14.53
CA ALA A 200 -17.36 5.89 15.26
C ALA A 200 -18.15 6.81 14.32
N GLY A 201 -17.51 7.30 13.26
CA GLY A 201 -18.10 8.16 12.25
C GLY A 201 -19.08 7.46 11.29
N CYS A 202 -19.20 6.13 11.33
CA CYS A 202 -20.15 5.36 10.51
C CYS A 202 -21.10 4.50 11.35
N ALA A 203 -21.05 4.60 12.68
CA ALA A 203 -21.75 3.68 13.59
C ALA A 203 -23.29 3.73 13.50
N ASP A 204 -23.85 4.79 12.91
CA ASP A 204 -25.28 4.97 12.67
C ASP A 204 -25.76 4.39 11.32
N LEU A 205 -24.85 3.82 10.51
CA LEU A 205 -25.18 3.21 9.22
C LEU A 205 -25.19 1.68 9.37
N ASP A 206 -26.38 1.10 9.47
CA ASP A 206 -26.59 -0.32 9.81
C ASP A 206 -25.95 -1.31 8.81
N ASN A 207 -25.76 -0.89 7.55
CA ASN A 207 -25.19 -1.70 6.48
C ASN A 207 -23.72 -1.41 6.16
N VAL A 208 -23.03 -0.65 7.03
CA VAL A 208 -21.61 -0.30 6.84
C VAL A 208 -20.74 -1.07 7.82
N THR A 209 -19.78 -1.81 7.29
CA THR A 209 -18.77 -2.54 8.07
C THR A 209 -17.40 -1.90 7.88
N VAL A 210 -16.86 -1.33 8.95
CA VAL A 210 -15.52 -0.71 8.95
C VAL A 210 -14.48 -1.76 9.35
N VAL A 211 -13.53 -2.02 8.46
CA VAL A 211 -12.51 -3.06 8.61
C VAL A 211 -11.09 -2.48 8.46
N PRO A 212 -10.08 -3.06 9.14
CA PRO A 212 -8.70 -2.67 8.89
C PRO A 212 -8.32 -3.07 7.46
N GLY A 213 -7.50 -2.26 6.81
CA GLY A 213 -6.98 -2.53 5.47
C GLY A 213 -5.87 -3.59 5.42
N GLY A 214 -5.33 -3.94 6.59
CA GLY A 214 -4.22 -4.89 6.71
C GLY A 214 -3.00 -4.45 5.89
N ASP A 215 -2.28 -5.44 5.37
CA ASP A 215 -1.10 -5.24 4.53
C ASP A 215 -1.44 -5.02 3.05
N TYR A 216 -2.72 -5.19 2.70
CA TYR A 216 -3.21 -5.25 1.33
C TYR A 216 -3.82 -3.92 0.87
N MET A 217 -4.22 -3.06 1.81
CA MET A 217 -4.69 -1.70 1.54
C MET A 217 -3.68 -0.69 2.06
N VAL A 218 -2.62 -0.49 1.28
CA VAL A 218 -1.55 0.47 1.60
C VAL A 218 -1.52 1.59 0.57
N SER A 219 -0.78 2.65 0.85
CA SER A 219 -0.54 3.68 -0.16
C SER A 219 0.25 3.06 -1.31
N TYR A 220 -0.35 2.97 -2.50
CA TYR A 220 0.29 2.42 -3.70
C TYR A 220 1.63 3.12 -4.01
N ALA A 221 1.79 4.40 -3.61
CA ALA A 221 3.01 5.17 -3.77
C ALA A 221 4.20 4.65 -2.93
N THR A 222 3.96 3.66 -2.07
CA THR A 222 4.98 2.96 -1.28
C THR A 222 5.45 1.66 -1.94
N PHE A 223 4.80 1.22 -3.02
CA PHE A 223 5.22 0.04 -3.76
C PHE A 223 6.58 0.27 -4.42
N PRO A 224 7.60 -0.55 -4.12
CA PRO A 224 8.91 -0.41 -4.72
C PRO A 224 8.82 -0.54 -6.24
N ALA A 225 9.36 0.46 -6.94
CA ALA A 225 9.43 0.49 -8.40
C ALA A 225 10.88 0.49 -8.91
N TYR A 226 11.86 0.12 -8.07
CA TYR A 226 13.30 0.22 -8.39
C TYR A 226 13.72 -0.61 -9.63
N PHE A 227 12.88 -1.57 -10.05
CA PHE A 227 13.13 -2.44 -11.19
C PHE A 227 12.56 -1.90 -12.51
N LEU A 228 11.79 -0.81 -12.46
CA LEU A 228 11.30 -0.08 -13.63
C LEU A 228 12.38 0.86 -14.18
N LYS A 229 12.31 1.15 -15.47
CA LYS A 229 13.29 1.98 -16.20
C LYS A 229 12.80 3.39 -16.51
N ASP A 230 11.50 3.65 -16.36
CA ASP A 230 10.85 4.89 -16.76
C ASP A 230 10.06 5.47 -15.59
N ASP A 231 10.53 6.60 -15.08
CA ASP A 231 9.94 7.32 -13.96
C ASP A 231 8.54 7.87 -14.29
N GLN A 232 8.23 8.13 -15.57
CA GLN A 232 6.97 8.76 -15.96
C GLN A 232 5.75 7.85 -15.80
N ASN A 233 5.93 6.52 -15.79
CA ASN A 233 4.85 5.54 -15.68
C ASN A 233 4.75 4.85 -14.32
N VAL A 234 5.58 5.23 -13.33
CA VAL A 234 5.58 4.58 -12.01
C VAL A 234 4.23 4.71 -11.32
N ALA A 235 3.59 5.88 -11.38
CA ALA A 235 2.28 6.10 -10.76
C ALA A 235 1.19 5.23 -11.41
N HIS A 236 1.14 5.16 -12.75
CA HIS A 236 0.21 4.30 -13.48
C HIS A 236 0.43 2.82 -13.14
N PHE A 237 1.69 2.38 -13.14
CA PHE A 237 2.05 1.02 -12.76
C PHE A 237 1.60 0.67 -11.33
N GLN A 238 1.94 1.50 -10.36
CA GLN A 238 1.61 1.25 -8.96
C GLN A 238 0.09 1.25 -8.73
N ALA A 239 -0.62 2.19 -9.36
CA ALA A 239 -2.08 2.27 -9.29
C ALA A 239 -2.76 1.07 -9.97
N ALA A 240 -2.27 0.63 -11.13
CA ALA A 240 -2.78 -0.57 -11.81
C ALA A 240 -2.54 -1.84 -11.00
N LEU A 241 -1.37 -1.96 -10.35
CA LEU A 241 -1.05 -3.10 -9.50
C LEU A 241 -1.94 -3.14 -8.24
N ASP A 242 -2.15 -1.99 -7.60
CA ASP A 242 -3.07 -1.84 -6.46
C ASP A 242 -4.52 -2.18 -6.86
N ALA A 243 -5.00 -1.65 -7.99
CA ALA A 243 -6.33 -1.94 -8.51
C ALA A 243 -6.52 -3.43 -8.83
N THR A 244 -5.51 -4.07 -9.41
CA THR A 244 -5.54 -5.51 -9.73
C THR A 244 -5.57 -6.35 -8.46
N LEU A 245 -4.73 -6.01 -7.46
CA LEU A 245 -4.74 -6.67 -6.16
C LEU A 245 -6.11 -6.54 -5.49
N PHE A 246 -6.67 -5.33 -5.46
CA PHE A 246 -8.02 -5.11 -4.93
C PHE A 246 -9.04 -5.98 -5.66
N LYS A 247 -9.02 -6.00 -6.99
CA LYS A 247 -9.98 -6.78 -7.79
C LYS A 247 -9.90 -8.27 -7.48
N GLU A 248 -8.70 -8.83 -7.54
CA GLU A 248 -8.48 -10.28 -7.51
C GLU A 248 -8.52 -10.85 -6.09
N GLN A 249 -7.88 -10.15 -5.13
CA GLN A 249 -7.65 -10.71 -3.80
C GLN A 249 -8.68 -10.26 -2.77
N ILE A 250 -9.47 -9.22 -3.08
CA ILE A 250 -10.33 -8.57 -2.09
C ILE A 250 -11.76 -8.52 -2.60
N ALA A 251 -11.98 -7.94 -3.78
CA ALA A 251 -13.31 -7.76 -4.32
C ALA A 251 -13.95 -9.08 -4.70
N ALA A 252 -13.22 -9.94 -5.42
CA ALA A 252 -13.71 -11.25 -5.82
C ALA A 252 -14.14 -12.15 -4.64
N PRO A 253 -13.32 -12.38 -3.59
CA PRO A 253 -13.73 -13.26 -2.49
C PRO A 253 -14.77 -12.65 -1.53
N LEU A 254 -14.93 -11.31 -1.51
CA LEU A 254 -15.95 -10.62 -0.71
C LEU A 254 -17.21 -10.25 -1.51
N ASN A 255 -17.32 -10.70 -2.76
CA ASN A 255 -18.39 -10.35 -3.70
C ASN A 255 -18.61 -8.82 -3.84
N ILE A 256 -17.56 -8.01 -3.71
CA ILE A 256 -17.65 -6.56 -3.91
C ILE A 256 -17.77 -6.30 -5.41
N THR A 257 -18.89 -5.69 -5.82
CA THR A 257 -19.19 -5.39 -7.23
C THR A 257 -19.14 -3.89 -7.53
N ARG A 258 -19.03 -3.04 -6.50
CA ARG A 258 -18.87 -1.59 -6.66
C ARG A 258 -17.71 -1.03 -5.84
N ARG A 259 -16.96 -0.11 -6.43
CA ARG A 259 -15.89 0.65 -5.77
C ARG A 259 -16.20 2.14 -5.82
N TYR A 260 -16.32 2.77 -4.66
CA TYR A 260 -16.60 4.21 -4.57
C TYR A 260 -15.31 4.98 -4.27
N VAL A 261 -15.07 6.04 -5.03
CA VAL A 261 -13.95 6.97 -4.85
C VAL A 261 -14.42 8.42 -4.99
N GLY A 262 -13.76 9.33 -4.29
CA GLY A 262 -13.99 10.77 -4.48
C GLY A 262 -13.22 11.29 -5.69
N SER A 263 -13.78 12.29 -6.39
CA SER A 263 -13.07 13.01 -7.43
C SER A 263 -11.95 13.86 -6.83
N GLU A 264 -10.80 13.93 -7.51
CA GLU A 264 -9.65 14.69 -7.03
C GLU A 264 -8.92 15.38 -8.21
N PRO A 265 -9.60 16.32 -8.90
CA PRO A 265 -9.05 16.94 -10.13
C PRO A 265 -7.82 17.83 -9.87
N PHE A 266 -7.49 18.11 -8.61
CA PHE A 266 -6.38 18.98 -8.21
C PHE A 266 -5.15 18.22 -7.73
N SER A 267 -5.19 16.88 -7.68
CA SER A 267 -4.05 16.02 -7.36
C SER A 267 -3.74 15.13 -8.56
N PRO A 268 -2.67 15.40 -9.32
CA PRO A 268 -2.30 14.58 -10.49
C PRO A 268 -2.17 13.09 -10.13
N THR A 269 -1.61 12.80 -8.96
CA THR A 269 -1.40 11.45 -8.43
C THR A 269 -2.73 10.75 -8.15
N THR A 270 -3.70 11.43 -7.56
CA THR A 270 -5.03 10.84 -7.28
C THR A 270 -5.87 10.73 -8.54
N ASP A 271 -5.73 11.64 -9.49
CA ASP A 271 -6.40 11.56 -10.78
C ASP A 271 -5.91 10.34 -11.58
N ILE A 272 -4.59 10.12 -11.66
CA ILE A 272 -4.01 8.89 -12.24
C ILE A 272 -4.59 7.64 -11.56
N TYR A 273 -4.68 7.64 -10.23
CA TYR A 273 -5.25 6.51 -9.50
C TYR A 273 -6.71 6.23 -9.88
N ASN A 274 -7.56 7.25 -9.94
CA ASN A 274 -8.96 7.11 -10.35
C ASN A 274 -9.10 6.63 -11.80
N GLN A 275 -8.23 7.11 -12.70
CA GLN A 275 -8.17 6.64 -14.09
C GLN A 275 -7.82 5.15 -14.15
N GLU A 276 -6.81 4.71 -13.41
CA GLU A 276 -6.39 3.31 -13.38
C GLU A 276 -7.46 2.40 -12.76
N LEU A 277 -8.15 2.83 -11.70
CA LEU A 277 -9.28 2.08 -11.16
C LEU A 277 -10.36 1.89 -12.23
N THR A 278 -10.73 2.96 -12.93
CA THR A 278 -11.76 2.92 -13.99
C THR A 278 -11.36 2.03 -15.16
N ARG A 279 -10.06 1.88 -15.41
CA ARG A 279 -9.51 1.01 -16.46
C ARG A 279 -9.43 -0.45 -16.05
N VAL A 280 -9.03 -0.73 -14.81
CA VAL A 280 -8.64 -2.09 -14.34
C VAL A 280 -9.79 -2.85 -13.69
N LEU A 281 -10.65 -2.15 -12.95
CA LEU A 281 -11.69 -2.77 -12.14
C LEU A 281 -12.89 -3.34 -12.93
N PRO A 282 -13.40 -2.67 -13.98
CA PRO A 282 -14.52 -3.19 -14.75
C PRO A 282 -14.13 -4.39 -15.65
N PRO A 283 -15.09 -5.27 -16.01
CA PRO A 283 -16.52 -5.21 -15.62
C PRO A 283 -16.82 -5.84 -14.26
N GLU A 284 -15.85 -6.50 -13.62
CA GLU A 284 -16.09 -7.24 -12.37
C GLU A 284 -16.46 -6.30 -11.21
N VAL A 285 -15.87 -5.09 -11.19
CA VAL A 285 -16.15 -4.07 -10.19
C VAL A 285 -16.43 -2.73 -10.88
N GLU A 286 -17.66 -2.22 -10.73
CA GLU A 286 -18.05 -0.91 -11.24
C GLU A 286 -17.42 0.21 -10.38
N VAL A 287 -16.77 1.18 -11.02
CA VAL A 287 -16.18 2.34 -10.34
C VAL A 287 -17.18 3.51 -10.30
N LYS A 288 -17.54 3.95 -9.11
CA LYS A 288 -18.38 5.13 -8.86
C LYS A 288 -17.50 6.28 -8.37
N VAL A 289 -17.26 7.25 -9.25
CA VAL A 289 -16.55 8.49 -8.90
C VAL A 289 -17.56 9.53 -8.46
N LEU A 290 -17.47 9.98 -7.21
CA LEU A 290 -18.37 11.00 -6.66
C LEU A 290 -17.70 12.37 -6.62
N ASP A 291 -18.48 13.42 -6.90
CA ASP A 291 -18.00 14.79 -6.73
C ASP A 291 -17.67 15.11 -5.26
N ARG A 292 -16.68 15.98 -5.07
CA ARG A 292 -16.25 16.35 -3.72
C ARG A 292 -17.38 17.05 -2.97
N ALA A 293 -17.62 16.61 -1.74
CA ALA A 293 -18.53 17.28 -0.83
C ALA A 293 -18.01 18.70 -0.52
N ALA A 294 -18.91 19.67 -0.59
CA ALA A 294 -18.68 21.04 -0.13
C ALA A 294 -19.39 21.26 1.20
N ASN A 295 -18.85 22.16 2.02
CA ASN A 295 -19.51 22.61 3.25
C ASN A 295 -20.62 23.64 2.93
N ALA A 296 -21.29 24.15 3.97
CA ALA A 296 -22.35 25.15 3.82
C ALA A 296 -21.89 26.46 3.14
N ASP A 297 -20.59 26.76 3.20
CA ASP A 297 -19.96 27.94 2.57
C ASP A 297 -19.51 27.65 1.12
N GLN A 298 -19.94 26.52 0.53
CA GLN A 298 -19.49 26.00 -0.78
C GLN A 298 -17.99 25.70 -0.88
N ASP A 299 -17.30 25.60 0.25
CA ASP A 299 -15.89 25.26 0.25
C ASP A 299 -15.68 23.74 0.27
N VAL A 300 -14.80 23.26 -0.60
CA VAL A 300 -14.49 21.84 -0.78
C VAL A 300 -13.90 21.27 0.52
N ILE A 301 -14.49 20.18 1.01
CA ILE A 301 -14.03 19.48 2.21
C ILE A 301 -12.84 18.58 1.87
N SER A 302 -11.71 18.76 2.56
CA SER A 302 -10.55 17.88 2.43
C SER A 302 -9.81 17.66 3.75
N ALA A 303 -9.20 16.49 3.91
CA ALA A 303 -8.41 16.17 5.10
C ALA A 303 -7.18 17.09 5.25
N THR A 304 -6.56 17.48 4.12
CA THR A 304 -5.43 18.41 4.10
C THR A 304 -5.79 19.77 4.70
N LYS A 305 -6.99 20.31 4.41
CA LYS A 305 -7.47 21.56 5.01
C LYS A 305 -7.63 21.43 6.52
N VAL A 306 -8.12 20.27 7.00
CA VAL A 306 -8.23 20.01 8.43
C VAL A 306 -6.85 20.00 9.10
N ARG A 307 -5.87 19.31 8.51
CA ARG A 307 -4.48 19.29 9.03
C ARG A 307 -3.86 20.69 9.04
N ALA A 308 -4.08 21.49 7.99
CA ALA A 308 -3.63 22.88 7.93
C ALA A 308 -4.27 23.75 9.04
N ALA A 309 -5.57 23.60 9.27
CA ALA A 309 -6.26 24.31 10.35
C ALA A 309 -5.73 23.92 11.75
N ILE A 310 -5.40 22.64 11.97
CA ILE A 310 -4.74 22.19 13.21
C ILE A 310 -3.36 22.85 13.35
N ALA A 311 -2.55 22.88 12.27
CA ALA A 311 -1.23 23.50 12.27
C ALA A 311 -1.30 25.00 12.63
N ASN A 312 -2.31 25.70 12.11
CA ASN A 312 -2.52 27.14 12.28
C ASN A 312 -3.26 27.53 13.56
N ASP A 313 -3.58 26.57 14.44
CA ASP A 313 -4.34 26.80 15.68
C ASP A 313 -5.79 27.28 15.46
N GLU A 314 -6.42 26.86 14.36
CA GLU A 314 -7.73 27.33 13.91
C GLU A 314 -8.84 26.32 14.22
N LEU A 315 -9.11 26.06 15.51
CA LEU A 315 -10.10 25.05 15.92
C LEU A 315 -11.50 25.31 15.35
N ALA A 316 -11.91 26.57 15.21
CA ALA A 316 -13.21 26.92 14.63
C ALA A 316 -13.33 26.50 13.16
N VAL A 317 -12.22 26.50 12.41
CA VAL A 317 -12.17 26.09 11.01
C VAL A 317 -12.32 24.58 10.89
N VAL A 318 -11.64 23.81 11.75
CA VAL A 318 -11.74 22.33 11.78
C VAL A 318 -13.19 21.86 11.86
N GLN A 319 -14.00 22.50 12.70
CA GLN A 319 -15.39 22.12 12.98
C GLN A 319 -16.30 22.16 11.73
N LYS A 320 -15.92 22.92 10.69
CA LYS A 320 -16.69 23.01 9.44
C LYS A 320 -16.50 21.81 8.52
N TYR A 321 -15.46 21.00 8.74
CA TYR A 321 -15.01 19.97 7.77
C TYR A 321 -15.12 18.54 8.29
N VAL A 322 -15.41 18.34 9.58
CA VAL A 322 -15.35 17.00 10.20
C VAL A 322 -16.65 16.67 10.95
N PRO A 323 -17.00 15.37 11.06
CA PRO A 323 -18.16 14.96 11.84
C PRO A 323 -17.90 15.16 13.34
N GLN A 324 -18.97 15.08 14.14
CA GLN A 324 -18.90 15.33 15.58
C GLN A 324 -17.91 14.42 16.31
N THR A 325 -17.78 13.16 15.89
CA THR A 325 -16.83 12.18 16.46
C THR A 325 -15.38 12.63 16.28
N THR A 326 -14.98 12.96 15.05
CA THR A 326 -13.66 13.52 14.74
C THR A 326 -13.43 14.86 15.44
N ARG A 327 -14.44 15.74 15.49
CA ARG A 327 -14.35 17.02 16.19
C ARG A 327 -14.00 16.83 17.65
N SER A 328 -14.74 15.97 18.35
CA SER A 328 -14.52 15.68 19.78
C SER A 328 -13.12 15.10 20.01
N PHE A 329 -12.67 14.18 19.15
CA PHE A 329 -11.31 13.64 19.23
C PHE A 329 -10.24 14.73 19.09
N ILE A 330 -10.34 15.57 18.06
CA ILE A 330 -9.37 16.66 17.80
C ILE A 330 -9.34 17.66 18.95
N GLN A 331 -10.49 18.02 19.51
CA GLN A 331 -10.58 18.92 20.66
C GLN A 331 -9.88 18.34 21.89
N ASN A 332 -10.07 17.05 22.16
CA ASN A 332 -9.48 16.38 23.31
C ASN A 332 -7.96 16.16 23.18
N HIS A 333 -7.44 16.07 21.95
CA HIS A 333 -6.03 15.82 21.65
C HIS A 333 -5.32 17.01 20.97
N TRP A 334 -5.86 18.23 21.12
CA TRP A 334 -5.41 19.41 20.38
C TRP A 334 -3.90 19.69 20.51
N SER A 335 -3.40 19.66 21.75
CA SER A 335 -1.99 19.90 22.06
C SER A 335 -1.09 18.83 21.46
N ASP A 336 -1.48 17.56 21.55
CA ASP A 336 -0.70 16.43 21.08
C ASP A 336 -0.62 16.41 19.54
N LEU A 337 -1.74 16.64 18.86
CA LEU A 337 -1.78 16.74 17.40
C LEU A 337 -0.86 17.86 16.90
N ARG A 338 -0.85 19.02 17.58
CA ARG A 338 0.06 20.12 17.22
C ARG A 338 1.53 19.81 17.52
N ALA A 339 1.82 19.02 18.55
CA ALA A 339 3.17 18.54 18.82
C ALA A 339 3.68 17.62 17.69
N ARG A 340 2.86 16.64 17.28
CA ARG A 340 3.16 15.73 16.16
C ARG A 340 3.44 16.46 14.84
N ILE A 341 2.74 17.58 14.57
CA ILE A 341 3.00 18.42 13.39
C ILE A 341 4.40 19.03 13.45
N LYS A 342 4.84 19.54 14.62
CA LYS A 342 6.18 20.11 14.78
C LYS A 342 7.29 19.07 14.62
N GLU A 343 6.98 17.82 14.92
CA GLU A 343 7.87 16.67 14.75
C GLU A 343 7.91 16.12 13.30
N GLY A 344 7.13 16.71 12.38
CA GLY A 344 7.18 16.41 10.94
C GLY A 344 6.04 15.55 10.39
N SER A 345 4.99 15.28 11.16
CA SER A 345 3.89 14.37 10.77
C SER A 345 2.80 15.03 9.89
N LEU A 346 3.18 15.74 8.81
CA LEU A 346 2.22 16.52 8.00
C LEU A 346 1.47 15.72 6.93
N GLU A 347 2.01 14.58 6.49
CA GLU A 347 1.46 13.80 5.36
C GLU A 347 0.23 12.97 5.74
#